data_AF-A0A9P4V152-F1
#
_entry.id   AF-A0A9P4V152-F1
#
_cell.length_a   1.000
_cell.length_b   1.000
_cell.length_c   1.000
_cell.angle_alpha   90.00
_cell.angle_beta   90.00
_cell.angle_gamma   90.00
#
_symmetry.space_group_name_H-M   'P 1'
#
loop_
_entity.id
_entity.type
_entity.pdbx_description
1 polymer ?
#
loop_
_entity_poly.entity_id
_entity_poly.type
_entity_poly.pdbx_seq_one_letter_code
_entity_poly.pdbx_strand_id
1 'polypeptide(L)'
;RFSSPLYYCTAVATCFRTELLSLPSILERSNAMESDLHYPLDGRDLSTVTEIEIMHAAETSPLIYDRGTKIVRILKAVVVKIGFDVLPQEAMNMEYIFRHSLEQILVSRLYLTFNFEGRGHIVMDFVEGECLDAKPWAERSIQEQRDIILQLKRRSHG
;
A
#
# COMPACT_ATOMS: atom_id res chain seq x y z
N ARG A 1 20.46 14.15 1.70
CA ARG A 1 20.28 13.63 0.33
C ARG A 1 20.76 12.19 0.31
N PHE A 2 19.87 11.21 0.39
CA PHE A 2 20.18 9.80 0.17
C PHE A 2 19.45 9.38 -1.11
N SER A 3 20.17 8.85 -2.09
CA SER A 3 19.66 8.49 -3.43
C SER A 3 19.49 6.98 -3.62
N SER A 4 19.20 6.25 -2.54
CA SER A 4 18.91 4.81 -2.62
C SER A 4 17.40 4.60 -2.77
N PRO A 5 16.93 3.70 -3.64
CA PRO A 5 15.52 3.36 -3.73
C PRO A 5 15.03 2.87 -2.36
N LEU A 6 13.91 3.43 -1.90
CA LEU A 6 13.22 2.90 -0.72
C LEU A 6 12.53 1.61 -1.16
N TYR A 7 13.10 0.47 -0.75
CA TYR A 7 12.47 -0.82 -0.94
C TYR A 7 11.43 -1.02 0.15
N TYR A 8 10.17 -0.95 -0.22
CA TYR A 8 9.10 -1.23 0.72
C TYR A 8 8.86 -2.73 0.77
N CYS A 9 8.98 -3.27 1.97
CA CYS A 9 8.31 -4.51 2.29
C CYS A 9 6.81 -4.22 2.18
N THR A 10 6.08 -5.01 1.42
CA THR A 10 4.60 -5.04 1.30
C THR A 10 3.89 -5.23 2.66
N ALA A 11 4.64 -5.20 3.76
CA ALA A 11 4.28 -5.52 5.14
C ALA A 11 3.58 -4.39 5.91
N VAL A 12 3.30 -3.24 5.29
CA VAL A 12 2.53 -2.16 5.95
C VAL A 12 1.03 -2.24 5.65
N ALA A 13 0.63 -2.90 4.55
CA ALA A 13 -0.77 -3.02 4.14
C ALA A 13 -1.29 -4.47 4.14
N THR A 14 -0.60 -5.36 4.86
CA THR A 14 -1.12 -6.67 5.22
C THR A 14 -0.86 -6.87 6.70
N CYS A 15 -1.76 -6.37 7.54
CA CYS A 15 -1.81 -6.89 8.90
C CYS A 15 -2.05 -8.39 8.85
N PHE A 16 -1.00 -9.14 9.18
CA PHE A 16 -1.01 -10.55 9.55
C PHE A 16 -1.68 -11.49 8.55
N ARG A 17 -0.95 -11.90 7.51
CA ARG A 17 -0.95 -13.32 7.12
C ARG A 17 0.41 -13.76 6.61
N THR A 18 1.10 -14.55 7.42
CA THR A 18 2.21 -15.42 7.03
C THR A 18 1.69 -16.51 6.12
N GLU A 19 1.69 -16.30 4.81
CA GLU A 19 1.77 -17.38 3.83
C GLU A 19 2.86 -17.03 2.81
N LEU A 20 4.08 -17.46 3.15
CA LEU A 20 5.18 -17.70 2.21
C LEU A 20 4.71 -18.73 1.18
N LEU A 21 4.05 -18.29 0.11
CA LEU A 21 3.89 -19.11 -1.07
C LEU A 21 4.31 -18.29 -2.29
N SER A 22 5.35 -18.81 -2.93
CA SER A 22 5.95 -18.37 -4.19
C SER A 22 4.94 -17.72 -5.14
N LEU A 23 5.04 -16.40 -5.31
CA LEU A 23 4.30 -15.68 -6.34
C LEU A 23 5.17 -15.58 -7.60
N PRO A 24 4.64 -15.92 -8.79
CA PRO A 24 5.32 -15.64 -10.05
C PRO A 24 5.34 -14.12 -10.28
N SER A 25 6.50 -13.63 -10.74
CA SER A 25 6.85 -12.24 -11.08
C SER A 25 5.66 -11.42 -11.58
N ILE A 26 5.24 -10.42 -10.79
CA ILE A 26 4.25 -9.42 -11.20
C ILE A 26 4.97 -8.41 -12.11
N LEU A 27 4.99 -8.73 -13.39
CA LEU A 27 5.41 -7.82 -14.45
C LEU A 27 4.46 -7.96 -15.63
N GLU A 28 3.19 -7.63 -15.40
CA GLU A 28 2.26 -7.30 -16.48
C GLU A 28 1.83 -5.83 -16.38
N ARG A 29 2.72 -5.01 -16.95
CA ARG A 29 2.46 -3.80 -17.73
C ARG A 29 1.12 -3.08 -17.51
N SER A 30 1.22 -1.84 -17.04
CA SER A 30 0.84 -0.72 -17.89
C SER A 30 1.92 0.36 -17.83
N ASN A 31 2.61 0.57 -18.96
CA ASN A 31 3.43 1.76 -19.22
C ASN A 31 2.51 2.95 -19.52
N ALA A 32 1.56 3.25 -18.64
CA ALA A 32 0.96 4.59 -18.66
C ALA A 32 2.03 5.52 -18.09
N MET A 33 2.49 6.51 -18.85
CA MET A 33 3.18 7.63 -18.23
C MET A 33 2.28 8.14 -17.11
N GLU A 34 2.81 8.34 -15.91
CA GLU A 34 2.03 8.80 -14.74
C GLU A 34 1.26 10.12 -15.03
N SER A 35 1.61 10.83 -16.10
CA SER A 35 0.90 11.99 -16.65
C SER A 35 -0.51 11.71 -17.18
N ASP A 36 -0.84 10.45 -17.52
CA ASP A 36 -2.13 10.08 -18.13
C ASP A 36 -3.08 9.40 -17.14
N LEU A 37 -2.64 9.17 -15.90
CA LEU A 37 -3.50 8.58 -14.87
C LEU A 37 -4.48 9.62 -14.34
N HIS A 38 -5.75 9.43 -14.66
CA HIS A 38 -6.83 10.23 -14.11
C HIS A 38 -7.23 9.68 -12.73
N TYR A 39 -7.11 10.52 -11.69
CA TYR A 39 -7.56 10.20 -10.34
C TYR A 39 -8.89 10.90 -10.07
N PRO A 40 -10.00 10.16 -9.86
CA PRO A 40 -11.34 10.75 -9.83
C PRO A 40 -11.59 11.80 -8.75
N LEU A 41 -10.79 11.80 -7.66
CA LEU A 41 -10.95 12.74 -6.55
C LEU A 41 -9.88 13.84 -6.52
N ASP A 42 -8.98 13.93 -7.50
CA ASP A 42 -7.86 14.88 -7.43
C ASP A 42 -8.31 16.33 -7.16
N GLY A 43 -7.64 16.99 -6.21
CA GLY A 43 -7.97 18.34 -5.76
C GLY A 43 -9.13 18.43 -4.74
N ARG A 44 -9.76 17.32 -4.38
CA ARG A 44 -10.79 17.26 -3.33
C ARG A 44 -10.16 17.09 -1.95
N ASP A 45 -10.78 17.69 -0.95
CA ASP A 45 -10.47 17.39 0.46
C ASP A 45 -11.22 16.12 0.89
N LEU A 46 -10.48 15.07 1.24
CA LEU A 46 -11.04 13.80 1.71
C LEU A 46 -11.97 13.94 2.92
N SER A 47 -11.79 14.98 3.75
CA SER A 47 -12.70 15.22 4.89
C SER A 47 -14.13 15.57 4.46
N THR A 48 -14.30 16.00 3.21
CA THR A 48 -15.59 16.39 2.61
C THR A 48 -16.17 15.32 1.69
N VAL A 49 -15.43 14.25 1.41
CA VAL A 49 -15.85 13.18 0.50
C VAL A 49 -16.57 12.08 1.29
N THR A 50 -17.75 11.70 0.82
CA THR A 50 -18.57 10.63 1.42
C THR A 50 -18.07 9.24 1.04
N GLU A 51 -18.45 8.23 1.82
CA GLU A 51 -18.17 6.82 1.52
C GLU A 51 -18.68 6.41 0.13
N ILE A 52 -19.86 6.88 -0.27
CA ILE A 52 -20.45 6.59 -1.59
C ILE A 52 -19.61 7.22 -2.71
N GLU A 53 -19.14 8.46 -2.54
CA GLU A 53 -18.25 9.09 -3.53
C GLU A 53 -16.91 8.35 -3.63
N ILE A 54 -16.37 7.85 -2.53
CA ILE A 54 -15.15 7.01 -2.52
C ILE A 54 -15.39 5.71 -3.30
N MET A 55 -16.55 5.08 -3.15
CA MET A 55 -16.93 3.88 -3.90
C MET A 55 -16.99 4.13 -5.40
N HIS A 56 -17.72 5.17 -5.82
CA HIS A 56 -17.80 5.54 -7.24
C HIS A 56 -16.42 5.90 -7.82
N ALA A 57 -15.58 6.60 -7.06
CA ALA A 57 -14.20 6.87 -7.46
C ALA A 57 -13.42 5.57 -7.63
N ALA A 58 -13.53 4.62 -6.70
CA ALA A 58 -12.82 3.34 -6.73
C ALA A 58 -13.20 2.43 -7.91
N GLU A 59 -14.35 2.64 -8.54
CA GLU A 59 -14.77 1.92 -9.75
C GLU A 59 -14.03 2.38 -11.00
N THR A 60 -13.72 3.66 -11.09
CA THR A 60 -13.09 4.30 -12.26
C THR A 60 -11.60 4.60 -12.08
N SER A 61 -11.09 4.42 -10.86
CA SER A 61 -9.71 4.70 -10.51
C SER A 61 -8.71 3.71 -11.12
N PRO A 62 -7.46 4.13 -11.34
CA PRO A 62 -6.36 3.25 -11.70
C PRO A 62 -6.23 2.07 -10.73
N LEU A 63 -6.24 0.86 -11.30
CA LEU A 63 -6.06 -0.38 -10.56
C LEU A 63 -4.58 -0.64 -10.30
N ILE A 64 -4.23 -0.88 -9.04
CA ILE A 64 -2.86 -1.25 -8.63
C ILE A 64 -2.73 -2.77 -8.47
N TYR A 65 -3.73 -3.40 -7.86
CA TYR A 65 -3.71 -4.82 -7.52
C TYR A 65 -5.13 -5.40 -7.46
N ASP A 66 -5.31 -6.64 -7.91
CA ASP A 66 -6.60 -7.33 -7.87
C ASP A 66 -6.44 -8.86 -7.78
N ARG A 67 -6.23 -9.37 -6.56
CA ARG A 67 -6.29 -10.81 -6.27
C ARG A 67 -6.86 -11.02 -4.87
N GLY A 68 -8.17 -11.25 -4.78
CA GLY A 68 -8.93 -11.39 -3.53
C GLY A 68 -9.18 -10.06 -2.81
N THR A 69 -8.15 -9.22 -2.75
CA THR A 69 -8.25 -7.81 -2.38
C THR A 69 -7.95 -6.94 -3.60
N LYS A 70 -8.78 -5.90 -3.80
CA LYS A 70 -8.60 -4.86 -4.81
C LYS A 70 -7.91 -3.64 -4.17
N ILE A 71 -6.91 -3.08 -4.85
CA ILE A 71 -6.27 -1.82 -4.46
C ILE A 71 -6.36 -0.86 -5.63
N VAL A 72 -6.92 0.32 -5.40
CA VAL A 72 -7.10 1.38 -6.42
C VAL A 72 -6.60 2.72 -5.91
N ARG A 73 -6.12 3.58 -6.81
CA ARG A 73 -5.60 4.92 -6.49
C ARG A 73 -6.65 5.98 -6.79
N ILE A 74 -7.28 6.55 -5.76
CA ILE A 74 -8.39 7.51 -5.90
C ILE A 74 -7.92 8.97 -5.96
N LEU A 75 -6.74 9.23 -5.41
CA LEU A 75 -5.98 10.48 -5.51
C LEU A 75 -4.54 10.11 -5.84
N LYS A 76 -3.76 11.05 -6.36
CA LYS A 76 -2.32 10.82 -6.52
C LYS A 76 -1.65 10.31 -5.24
N ALA A 77 -1.98 10.82 -4.06
CA ALA A 77 -1.32 10.37 -2.82
C ALA A 77 -2.14 9.34 -2.01
N VAL A 78 -3.27 8.82 -2.50
CA VAL A 78 -4.20 8.03 -1.69
C VAL A 78 -4.76 6.83 -2.43
N VAL A 79 -4.79 5.69 -1.75
CA VAL A 79 -5.38 4.44 -2.23
C VAL A 79 -6.55 4.00 -1.37
N VAL A 80 -7.39 3.14 -1.96
CA VAL A 80 -8.41 2.36 -1.26
C VAL A 80 -8.08 0.89 -1.40
N LYS A 81 -7.96 0.20 -0.26
CA LYS A 81 -7.92 -1.27 -0.18
C LYS A 81 -9.35 -1.77 0.04
N ILE A 82 -9.79 -2.72 -0.78
CA ILE A 82 -11.17 -3.21 -0.83
C ILE A 82 -11.17 -4.74 -0.85
N GLY A 83 -11.97 -5.39 0.00
CA GLY A 83 -12.13 -6.83 -0.06
C GLY A 83 -13.00 -7.41 1.04
N PHE A 84 -13.43 -8.66 0.87
CA PHE A 84 -14.20 -9.39 1.90
C PHE A 84 -13.33 -9.75 3.11
N ASP A 85 -12.03 -9.94 2.90
CA ASP A 85 -11.07 -10.26 3.95
C ASP A 85 -10.37 -9.01 4.54
N VAL A 86 -10.80 -7.81 4.15
CA VAL A 86 -10.30 -6.56 4.72
C VAL A 86 -11.01 -6.33 6.05
N LEU A 87 -10.34 -6.70 7.14
CA LEU A 87 -10.91 -6.67 8.49
C LEU A 87 -10.65 -5.32 9.19
N PRO A 88 -11.57 -4.85 10.06
CA PRO A 88 -11.34 -3.65 10.87
C PRO A 88 -10.07 -3.70 11.72
N GLN A 89 -9.65 -4.90 12.15
CA GLN A 89 -8.42 -5.09 12.91
C GLN A 89 -7.16 -4.64 12.15
N GLU A 90 -7.15 -4.73 10.82
CA GLU A 90 -6.02 -4.24 10.03
C GLU A 90 -5.81 -2.74 10.22
N ALA A 91 -6.87 -1.96 10.10
CA ALA A 91 -6.79 -0.53 10.30
C ALA A 91 -6.47 -0.13 11.74
N MET A 92 -7.01 -0.86 12.73
CA MET A 92 -6.68 -0.63 14.15
C MET A 92 -5.19 -0.85 14.42
N ASN A 93 -4.62 -1.91 13.85
CA ASN A 93 -3.19 -2.21 13.98
C ASN A 93 -2.33 -1.16 13.28
N MET A 94 -2.71 -0.71 12.08
CA MET A 94 -2.01 0.36 11.38
C MET A 94 -2.01 1.66 12.21
N GLU A 95 -3.16 2.07 12.73
CA GLU A 95 -3.29 3.26 13.57
C GLU A 95 -2.48 3.13 14.87
N TYR A 96 -2.47 1.94 15.48
CA TYR A 96 -1.65 1.66 16.65
C TYR A 96 -0.16 1.83 16.33
N ILE A 97 0.34 1.21 15.27
CA ILE A 97 1.75 1.32 14.88
C ILE A 97 2.09 2.78 14.54
N PHE A 98 1.21 3.50 13.83
CA PHE A 98 1.41 4.90 13.48
C PHE A 98 1.62 5.78 14.73
N ARG A 99 0.81 5.56 15.78
CA ARG A 99 0.88 6.33 17.02
C ARG A 99 2.03 5.92 17.94
N HIS A 100 2.47 4.67 17.90
CA HIS A 100 3.36 4.10 18.92
C HIS A 100 4.78 3.78 18.44
N SER A 101 5.06 3.80 17.14
CA SER A 101 6.38 3.39 16.61
C SER A 101 7.44 4.49 16.57
N LEU A 102 7.15 5.72 17.02
CA LEU A 102 8.08 6.87 16.99
C LEU A 102 8.79 7.03 15.63
N GLU A 103 8.05 6.87 14.53
CA GLU A 103 8.55 6.94 13.14
C GLU A 103 9.59 5.86 12.76
N GLN A 104 9.82 4.86 13.61
CA GLN A 104 10.75 3.76 13.32
C GLN A 104 10.18 2.77 12.31
N ILE A 105 8.85 2.62 12.29
CA ILE A 105 8.12 1.79 11.33
C ILE A 105 7.24 2.74 10.51
N LEU A 106 7.62 2.92 9.24
CA LEU A 106 6.78 3.65 8.30
C LEU A 106 5.52 2.84 8.08
N VAL A 107 4.38 3.38 8.50
CA VAL A 107 3.06 2.86 8.13
C VAL A 107 2.25 3.91 7.39
N SER A 108 1.42 3.49 6.42
CA SER A 108 0.55 4.42 5.69
C SER A 108 -0.40 5.11 6.67
N ARG A 109 -0.52 6.43 6.55
CA ARG A 109 -1.52 7.17 7.32
C ARG A 109 -2.92 6.70 6.93
N LEU A 110 -3.74 6.43 7.93
CA LEU A 110 -5.14 6.08 7.74
C LEU A 110 -5.99 7.36 7.64
N TYR A 111 -6.87 7.43 6.65
CA TYR A 111 -7.85 8.52 6.51
C TYR A 111 -9.23 8.10 7.00
N LEU A 112 -9.69 6.94 6.56
CA LEU A 112 -11.05 6.46 6.81
C LEU A 112 -11.12 4.94 6.66
N THR A 113 -12.00 4.30 7.42
CA THR A 113 -12.42 2.92 7.20
C THR A 113 -13.92 2.78 7.27
N PHE A 114 -14.47 1.89 6.46
CA PHE A 114 -15.90 1.60 6.43
C PHE A 114 -16.18 0.22 5.83
N ASN A 115 -17.40 -0.26 6.02
CA ASN A 115 -17.91 -1.45 5.36
C ASN A 115 -19.00 -1.04 4.37
N PHE A 116 -18.91 -1.54 3.15
CA PHE A 116 -19.92 -1.30 2.12
C PHE A 116 -20.18 -2.61 1.38
N GLU A 117 -21.45 -3.02 1.32
CA GLU A 117 -21.88 -4.29 0.72
C GLU A 117 -21.12 -5.54 1.22
N GLY A 118 -20.79 -5.57 2.52
CA GLY A 118 -20.07 -6.70 3.13
C GLY A 118 -18.57 -6.72 2.83
N ARG A 119 -18.03 -5.74 2.09
CA ARG A 119 -16.59 -5.57 1.87
C ARG A 119 -16.02 -4.50 2.80
N GLY A 120 -14.85 -4.76 3.37
CA GLY A 120 -14.09 -3.76 4.10
C GLY A 120 -13.36 -2.82 3.16
N HIS A 121 -13.28 -1.55 3.56
CA HIS A 121 -12.61 -0.47 2.85
C HIS A 121 -11.65 0.25 3.79
N ILE A 122 -10.40 0.42 3.34
CA ILE A 122 -9.37 1.17 4.05
C ILE A 122 -8.83 2.23 3.10
N VAL A 123 -9.02 3.50 3.46
CA VAL A 123 -8.50 4.66 2.73
C VAL A 123 -7.23 5.13 3.42
N MET A 124 -6.12 5.10 2.70
CA MET A 124 -4.80 5.33 3.29
C MET A 124 -3.82 5.95 2.28
N ASP A 125 -2.71 6.48 2.78
CA ASP A 125 -1.63 6.98 1.93
C ASP A 125 -1.17 5.92 0.91
N PHE A 126 -0.99 6.37 -0.32
CA PHE A 126 -0.19 5.66 -1.31
C PHE A 126 1.29 5.84 -0.99
N VAL A 127 2.01 4.74 -0.89
CA VAL A 127 3.45 4.75 -0.67
C VAL A 127 4.15 4.39 -1.97
N GLU A 128 4.88 5.35 -2.52
CA GLU A 128 5.68 5.14 -3.74
C GLU A 128 6.85 4.18 -3.45
N GLY A 129 7.01 3.18 -4.31
CA GLY A 129 8.12 2.25 -4.25
C GLY A 129 7.85 0.96 -5.02
N GLU A 130 8.87 0.11 -5.08
CA GLU A 130 8.76 -1.23 -5.65
C GLU A 130 8.64 -2.26 -4.52
N CYS A 131 7.78 -3.25 -4.73
CA CYS A 131 7.68 -4.38 -3.83
C CYS A 131 8.98 -5.21 -3.85
N LEU A 132 9.37 -5.76 -2.69
CA LEU A 132 10.55 -6.61 -2.58
C LEU A 132 10.48 -7.91 -3.41
N ASP A 133 9.32 -8.32 -3.87
CA ASP A 133 9.13 -9.49 -4.73
C ASP A 133 9.17 -9.15 -6.24
N ALA A 134 9.20 -7.87 -6.61
CA ALA A 134 9.31 -7.44 -8.02
C ALA A 134 10.58 -7.97 -8.71
N LYS A 135 11.61 -8.26 -7.91
CA LYS A 135 12.86 -8.87 -8.33
C LYS A 135 13.15 -10.07 -7.43
N PRO A 136 13.46 -11.27 -7.95
CA PRO A 136 13.88 -12.40 -7.13
C PRO A 136 15.10 -12.07 -6.28
N TRP A 137 15.16 -12.58 -5.05
CA TRP A 137 16.28 -12.31 -4.14
C TRP A 137 17.65 -12.67 -4.73
N ALA A 138 17.73 -13.81 -5.43
CA ALA A 138 18.96 -14.29 -6.06
C ALA A 138 19.48 -13.37 -7.19
N GLU A 139 18.60 -12.58 -7.81
CA GLU A 139 18.95 -11.65 -8.88
C GLU A 139 19.39 -10.27 -8.36
N ARG A 140 19.27 -10.04 -7.04
CA ARG A 140 19.72 -8.80 -6.40
C ARG A 140 21.23 -8.78 -6.24
N SER A 141 21.81 -7.60 -6.43
CA SER A 141 23.23 -7.40 -6.16
C SER A 141 23.52 -7.59 -4.67
N ILE A 142 24.74 -8.00 -4.33
CA ILE A 142 25.17 -8.15 -2.93
C ILE A 142 24.97 -6.83 -2.15
N GLN A 143 25.21 -5.69 -2.80
CA GLN A 143 25.01 -4.38 -2.17
C GLN A 143 23.53 -4.10 -1.87
N GLU A 144 22.64 -4.35 -2.83
CA GLU A 144 21.19 -4.19 -2.67
C GLU A 144 20.66 -5.10 -1.55
N GLN A 145 21.09 -6.36 -1.51
CA GLN A 145 20.73 -7.30 -0.43
C GLN A 145 21.18 -6.77 0.95
N ARG A 146 22.41 -6.26 1.06
CA ARG A 146 22.93 -5.66 2.30
C ARG A 146 22.12 -4.46 2.73
N ASP A 147 21.78 -3.57 1.80
CA ASP A 147 21.01 -2.37 2.09
C ASP A 147 19.61 -2.71 2.61
N ILE A 148 18.93 -3.68 2.01
CA ILE A 148 17.64 -4.20 2.48
C ILE A 148 17.76 -4.77 3.89
N ILE A 149 18.76 -5.63 4.15
CA ILE A 149 18.99 -6.21 5.48
C ILE A 149 19.24 -5.12 6.53
N LEU A 150 20.04 -4.11 6.21
CA LEU A 150 20.33 -3.00 7.13
C LEU A 150 19.11 -2.13 7.39
N GLN A 151 18.21 -1.96 6.42
CA GLN A 151 16.94 -1.28 6.63
C GLN A 151 16.01 -2.09 7.55
N LEU A 152 15.91 -3.40 7.37
CA LEU A 152 15.09 -4.27 8.23
C LEU A 152 15.61 -4.32 9.68
N LYS A 153 16.93 -4.45 9.87
CA LYS A 153 17.54 -4.51 11.22
C LYS A 153 17.35 -3.23 12.03
N ARG A 154 17.36 -2.07 11.38
CA ARG A 154 17.10 -0.78 12.04
C ARG A 154 15.67 -0.69 12.57
N ARG A 155 14.73 -1.43 11.97
CA ARG A 155 13.32 -1.44 12.34
C ARG A 155 12.97 -2.51 13.39
N SER A 156 13.92 -3.39 13.76
CA SER A 156 13.68 -4.51 14.68
C SER A 156 14.25 -4.31 16.10
N HIS A 157 14.86 -3.16 16.40
CA HIS A 157 15.49 -2.84 17.69
C HIS A 157 14.78 -1.69 18.43
N GLY A 158 13.51 -1.45 18.10
CA GLY A 158 12.64 -0.46 18.75
C GLY A 158 11.62 -1.10 19.66
#